data_AF-A0A7V9QBR1-F1
#
_entry.id   AF-A0A7V9QBR1-F1
#
_cell.length_a   1.000
_cell.length_b   1.000
_cell.length_c   1.000
_cell.angle_alpha   90.00
_cell.angle_beta   90.00
_cell.angle_gamma   90.00
#
_symmetry.space_group_name_H-M   'P 1'
#
loop_
_entity.id
_entity.type
_entity.pdbx_description
1 polymer ?
#
loop_
_entity_poly.entity_id
_entity_poly.type
_entity_poly.pdbx_seq_one_letter_code
_entity_poly.pdbx_strand_id
1 'polypeptide(L)'
;MSPERLSAADAAYPPILRTLPGYTPPAELAVLGDTTLLLTPLVGFFCSRRAPGNVILRAYDWAREARDAGVPVIGGFQSPMERECLDFLLRGTQPVVVCPARGIGGMRLPREWRDAIRRGRLLILSPFADRQRRATVALAAERNRFVAALAERVLIAHAAPGGNLMA
;
A
#
# COMPACT_ATOMS: atom_id res chain seq x y z
N MET A 1 -15.26 2.99 11.43
CA MET A 1 -14.23 4.01 11.21
C MET A 1 -14.49 4.58 9.84
N SER A 2 -14.70 5.88 9.73
CA SER A 2 -14.97 6.55 8.46
C SER A 2 -13.65 7.09 7.91
N PRO A 3 -13.37 6.97 6.60
CA PRO A 3 -12.20 7.59 6.00
C PRO A 3 -12.26 9.12 6.10
N GLU A 4 -11.11 9.73 6.32
CA GLU A 4 -10.89 11.17 6.23
C GLU A 4 -10.33 11.52 4.85
N ARG A 5 -10.36 12.82 4.49
CA ARG A 5 -9.80 13.33 3.24
C ARG A 5 -8.54 14.11 3.52
N LEU A 6 -7.48 13.79 2.78
CA LEU A 6 -6.20 14.46 2.81
C LEU A 6 -5.97 15.13 1.46
N SER A 7 -5.97 16.45 1.45
CA SER A 7 -5.80 17.28 0.25
C SER A 7 -4.32 17.58 -0.03
N ALA A 8 -4.01 17.95 -1.27
CA ALA A 8 -2.66 18.40 -1.64
C ALA A 8 -2.20 19.68 -0.91
N ALA A 9 -3.06 20.37 -0.16
CA ALA A 9 -2.67 21.52 0.66
C ALA A 9 -2.18 21.09 2.06
N ASP A 10 -2.56 19.91 2.53
CA ASP A 10 -2.28 19.45 3.88
C ASP A 10 -0.81 19.08 4.08
N ALA A 11 -0.27 19.36 5.28
CA ALA A 11 1.13 19.07 5.62
C ALA A 11 1.45 17.57 5.58
N ALA A 12 0.46 16.72 5.86
CA ALA A 12 0.62 15.26 5.80
C ALA A 12 0.51 14.69 4.37
N TYR A 13 0.19 15.53 3.37
CA TYR A 13 0.18 15.09 1.98
C TYR A 13 1.63 14.87 1.50
N PRO A 14 1.97 13.69 0.93
CA PRO A 14 3.35 13.34 0.63
C PRO A 14 4.03 14.37 -0.28
N PRO A 15 5.12 15.03 0.17
CA PRO A 15 5.81 16.04 -0.63
C PRO A 15 6.34 15.49 -1.96
N ILE A 16 6.81 14.23 -1.96
CA ILE A 16 7.36 13.56 -3.15
C ILE A 16 6.36 13.53 -4.31
N LEU A 17 5.06 13.38 -4.01
CA LEU A 17 4.02 13.34 -5.03
C LEU A 17 3.81 14.68 -5.72
N ARG A 18 4.17 15.80 -5.07
CA ARG A 18 4.04 17.15 -5.65
C ARG A 18 5.18 17.48 -6.63
N THR A 19 6.33 16.85 -6.44
CA THR A 19 7.56 17.17 -7.17
C THR A 19 7.95 16.11 -8.20
N LEU A 20 7.27 14.97 -8.23
CA LEU A 20 7.63 13.86 -9.10
C LEU A 20 7.36 14.19 -10.59
N PRO A 21 8.39 14.28 -11.45
CA PRO A 21 8.20 14.62 -12.86
C PRO A 21 7.36 13.56 -13.60
N GLY A 22 6.43 14.01 -14.44
CA GLY A 22 5.60 13.12 -15.25
C GLY A 22 4.52 12.35 -14.50
N TYR A 23 4.33 12.63 -13.21
CA TYR A 23 3.25 12.08 -12.40
C TYR A 23 2.26 13.17 -11.98
N THR A 24 0.99 13.01 -12.33
CA THR A 24 -0.08 13.89 -11.84
C THR A 24 -0.70 13.24 -10.61
N PRO A 25 -0.44 13.75 -9.40
CA PRO A 25 -0.95 13.14 -8.19
C PRO A 25 -2.46 13.45 -8.01
N PRO A 26 -3.21 12.59 -7.31
CA PRO A 26 -4.60 12.86 -7.00
C PRO A 26 -4.74 14.08 -6.10
N ALA A 27 -5.67 14.99 -6.40
CA ALA A 27 -5.88 16.22 -5.62
C ALA A 27 -6.23 15.94 -4.15
N GLU A 28 -6.89 14.80 -3.90
CA GLU A 28 -7.27 14.34 -2.59
C GLU A 28 -7.08 12.84 -2.44
N LEU A 29 -6.70 12.42 -1.25
CA LEU A 29 -6.56 11.03 -0.83
C LEU A 29 -7.64 10.71 0.19
N ALA A 30 -8.14 9.49 0.18
CA ALA A 30 -8.93 8.95 1.28
C ALA A 30 -7.98 8.18 2.22
N VAL A 31 -8.02 8.51 3.51
CA VAL A 31 -7.13 7.96 4.53
C VAL A 31 -7.90 7.41 5.70
N LEU A 32 -7.41 6.33 6.30
CA LEU A 32 -7.94 5.77 7.54
C LEU A 32 -6.79 5.25 8.39
N GLY A 33 -6.44 6.02 9.42
CA GLY A 33 -5.29 5.78 10.31
C GLY A 33 -4.40 7.01 10.41
N ASP A 34 -3.20 6.81 10.93
CA ASP A 34 -2.24 7.90 11.13
C ASP A 34 -1.60 8.33 9.79
N THR A 35 -1.84 9.57 9.39
CA THR A 35 -1.34 10.13 8.12
C THR A 35 0.15 10.48 8.18
N THR A 36 0.74 10.61 9.37
CA THR A 36 2.18 10.88 9.52
C THR A 36 3.04 9.73 9.00
N LEU A 37 2.48 8.52 8.87
CA LEU A 37 3.15 7.37 8.26
C LEU A 37 3.55 7.62 6.80
N LEU A 38 2.86 8.52 6.11
CA LEU A 38 3.17 8.93 4.74
C LEU A 38 4.42 9.81 4.63
N LEU A 39 4.92 10.32 5.75
CA LEU A 39 6.13 11.13 5.81
C LEU A 39 7.38 10.28 6.07
N THR A 40 7.22 8.96 6.20
CA THR A 40 8.33 8.03 6.42
C THR A 40 8.84 7.42 5.10
N PRO A 41 10.13 7.03 5.04
CA PRO A 41 10.68 6.22 3.96
C PRO A 41 9.95 4.89 3.77
N LEU A 42 9.06 4.80 2.77
CA LEU A 42 8.26 3.61 2.49
C LEU A 42 8.92 2.73 1.44
N VAL A 43 8.95 1.42 1.69
CA VAL A 43 9.26 0.41 0.67
C VAL A 43 7.97 -0.06 0.00
N GLY A 44 7.86 0.19 -1.31
CA GLY A 44 6.77 -0.28 -2.15
C GLY A 44 6.90 -1.76 -2.46
N PHE A 45 6.00 -2.59 -1.93
CA PHE A 45 5.96 -4.03 -2.18
C PHE A 45 4.96 -4.37 -3.28
N PHE A 46 5.46 -5.05 -4.32
CA PHE A 46 4.68 -5.46 -5.48
C PHE A 46 4.89 -6.92 -5.83
N CYS A 47 3.82 -7.59 -6.23
CA CYS A 47 3.88 -8.92 -6.81
C CYS A 47 2.77 -9.14 -7.83
N SER A 48 3.10 -9.86 -8.89
CA SER A 48 2.12 -10.33 -9.86
C SER A 48 1.15 -11.30 -9.22
N ARG A 49 -0.09 -11.34 -9.72
CA ARG A 49 -1.17 -12.19 -9.18
C ARG A 49 -0.83 -13.68 -9.16
N ARG A 50 0.04 -14.13 -10.07
CA ARG A 50 0.56 -15.49 -10.13
C ARG A 50 2.07 -15.39 -9.96
N ALA A 51 2.61 -16.11 -8.99
CA ALA A 51 4.04 -16.19 -8.74
C ALA A 51 4.43 -17.67 -8.53
N PRO A 52 5.59 -18.11 -9.02
CA PRO A 52 6.13 -19.43 -8.73
C PRO A 52 6.35 -19.66 -7.22
N GLY A 53 6.29 -20.91 -6.76
CA GLY A 53 6.38 -21.25 -5.33
C GLY A 53 7.68 -20.78 -4.65
N ASN A 54 8.82 -20.86 -5.33
CA ASN A 54 10.09 -20.35 -4.81
C ASN A 54 10.09 -18.83 -4.62
N VAL A 55 9.34 -18.10 -5.44
CA VAL A 55 9.20 -16.64 -5.31
C VAL A 55 8.30 -16.27 -4.14
N ILE A 56 7.24 -17.06 -3.91
CA ILE A 56 6.36 -16.94 -2.74
C ILE A 56 7.17 -17.07 -1.44
N LEU A 57 8.02 -18.09 -1.33
CA LEU A 57 8.87 -18.30 -0.14
C LEU A 57 9.80 -17.11 0.11
N ARG A 58 10.51 -16.64 -0.92
CA ARG A 58 11.39 -15.47 -0.80
C ARG A 58 10.64 -14.19 -0.42
N ALA A 59 9.41 -14.01 -0.89
CA ALA A 59 8.57 -12.89 -0.50
C ALA A 59 8.17 -12.95 0.98
N TYR A 60 7.95 -14.15 1.52
CA TYR A 60 7.65 -14.35 2.94
C TYR A 60 8.87 -14.11 3.82
N ASP A 61 10.05 -14.59 3.40
CA ASP A 61 11.30 -14.34 4.10
C ASP A 61 11.59 -12.84 4.15
N TRP A 62 11.46 -12.15 3.01
CA TRP A 62 11.60 -10.70 2.98
C TRP A 62 10.59 -9.98 3.89
N ALA A 63 9.31 -10.41 3.92
CA ALA A 63 8.32 -9.78 4.77
C ALA A 63 8.64 -9.94 6.27
N ARG A 64 9.24 -11.07 6.68
CA ARG A 64 9.72 -11.28 8.05
C ARG A 64 10.95 -10.44 8.36
N GLU A 65 11.92 -10.41 7.46
CA GLU A 65 13.12 -9.59 7.60
C GLU A 65 12.77 -8.10 7.68
N ALA A 66 11.90 -7.61 6.78
CA ALA A 66 11.42 -6.23 6.78
C ALA A 66 10.71 -5.88 8.10
N ARG A 67 9.88 -6.80 8.62
CA ARG A 67 9.23 -6.65 9.91
C ARG A 67 10.25 -6.54 11.05
N ASP A 68 11.19 -7.49 11.12
CA ASP A 68 12.15 -7.59 12.21
C ASP A 68 13.15 -6.42 12.20
N ALA A 69 13.47 -5.91 11.00
CA ALA A 69 14.29 -4.72 10.79
C ALA A 69 13.52 -3.39 10.95
N GLY A 70 12.22 -3.41 11.22
CA GLY A 70 11.44 -2.19 11.44
C GLY A 70 11.12 -1.40 10.16
N VAL A 71 11.20 -2.01 8.98
CA VAL A 71 11.10 -1.33 7.67
C VAL A 71 9.64 -0.92 7.37
N PRO A 72 9.35 0.37 7.14
CA PRO A 72 8.03 0.80 6.69
C PRO A 72 7.68 0.26 5.30
N VAL A 73 6.50 -0.34 5.13
CA VAL A 73 6.08 -0.96 3.86
C VAL A 73 4.76 -0.40 3.36
N ILE A 74 4.68 -0.11 2.06
CA ILE A 74 3.43 0.21 1.35
C ILE A 74 3.13 -0.82 0.28
N GLY A 75 1.88 -1.27 0.18
CA GLY A 75 1.46 -2.24 -0.84
C GLY A 75 -0.05 -2.34 -0.93
N GLY A 76 -0.55 -3.07 -1.92
CA GLY A 76 -2.00 -3.26 -2.06
C GLY A 76 -2.54 -4.52 -1.41
N PHE A 77 -1.69 -5.52 -1.19
CA PHE A 77 -2.00 -6.73 -0.44
C PHE A 77 -3.28 -7.45 -0.91
N GLN A 78 -3.43 -7.60 -2.23
CA GLN A 78 -4.67 -8.06 -2.84
C GLN A 78 -4.65 -9.54 -3.23
N SER A 79 -3.49 -10.05 -3.66
CA SER A 79 -3.28 -11.47 -3.94
C SER A 79 -3.16 -12.30 -2.66
N PRO A 80 -3.42 -13.63 -2.69
CA PRO A 80 -3.27 -14.49 -1.52
C PRO A 80 -1.89 -14.38 -0.87
N MET A 81 -0.83 -14.45 -1.68
CA MET A 81 0.55 -14.30 -1.22
C MET A 81 0.79 -12.94 -0.56
N GLU A 82 0.39 -11.82 -1.17
CA GLU A 82 0.61 -10.52 -0.53
C GLU A 82 -0.18 -10.40 0.79
N ARG A 83 -1.36 -11.02 0.92
CA ARG A 83 -2.10 -11.03 2.19
C ARG A 83 -1.35 -11.77 3.29
N GLU A 84 -0.65 -12.86 2.96
CA GLU A 84 0.23 -13.55 3.91
C GLU A 84 1.44 -12.68 4.28
N CYS A 85 2.05 -11.97 3.31
CA CYS A 85 3.09 -10.98 3.62
C CYS A 85 2.56 -9.89 4.58
N LEU A 86 1.34 -9.39 4.35
CA LEU A 86 0.71 -8.42 5.24
C LEU A 86 0.50 -8.97 6.65
N ASP A 87 0.08 -10.23 6.78
CA ASP A 87 -0.06 -10.87 8.09
C ASP A 87 1.29 -10.95 8.83
N PHE A 88 2.38 -11.30 8.14
CA PHE A 88 3.71 -11.23 8.74
C PHE A 88 4.05 -9.81 9.20
N LEU A 89 3.89 -8.82 8.31
CA LEU A 89 4.19 -7.41 8.61
C LEU A 89 3.39 -6.89 9.81
N LEU A 90 2.08 -7.18 9.89
CA LEU A 90 1.20 -6.67 10.95
C LEU A 90 1.53 -7.25 12.35
N ARG A 91 2.33 -8.32 12.43
CA ARG A 91 2.83 -8.86 13.71
C ARG A 91 4.00 -8.06 14.31
N GLY A 92 4.63 -7.17 13.53
CA GLY A 92 5.74 -6.35 14.02
C GLY A 92 5.30 -5.03 14.65
N THR A 93 6.26 -4.10 14.78
CA THR A 93 6.07 -2.74 15.31
C THR A 93 6.36 -1.61 14.30
N GLN A 94 6.67 -1.94 13.05
CA GLN A 94 6.90 -0.98 11.97
C GLN A 94 5.59 -0.42 11.37
N PRO A 95 5.64 0.75 10.72
CA PRO A 95 4.54 1.27 9.91
C PRO A 95 4.19 0.37 8.72
N VAL A 96 2.90 0.23 8.45
CA VAL A 96 2.39 -0.44 7.26
C VAL A 96 1.32 0.42 6.60
N VAL A 97 1.40 0.62 5.28
CA VAL A 97 0.41 1.35 4.49
C VAL A 97 -0.24 0.40 3.49
N VAL A 98 -1.56 0.24 3.58
CA VAL A 98 -2.35 -0.59 2.67
C VAL A 98 -3.08 0.28 1.67
N CYS A 99 -2.77 0.08 0.38
CA CYS A 99 -3.34 0.83 -0.74
C CYS A 99 -4.18 -0.08 -1.66
N PRO A 100 -5.47 -0.30 -1.34
CA PRO A 100 -6.33 -1.13 -2.19
C PRO A 100 -6.61 -0.45 -3.53
N ALA A 101 -6.79 -1.24 -4.58
CA ALA A 101 -7.16 -0.75 -5.92
C ALA A 101 -8.65 -0.36 -6.04
N ARG A 102 -9.18 0.38 -5.06
CA ARG A 102 -10.59 0.82 -4.96
C ARG A 102 -10.74 1.88 -3.86
N GLY A 103 -11.88 2.59 -3.86
CA GLY A 103 -12.26 3.47 -2.75
C GLY A 103 -12.45 2.71 -1.44
N ILE A 104 -12.26 3.41 -0.31
CA ILE A 104 -12.26 2.82 1.05
C ILE A 104 -13.50 3.18 1.89
N GLY A 105 -14.41 4.00 1.36
CA GLY A 105 -15.71 4.27 1.97
C GLY A 105 -16.48 2.98 2.28
N GLY A 106 -16.87 2.80 3.54
CA GLY A 106 -17.63 1.63 4.01
C GLY A 106 -16.85 0.30 4.00
N MET A 107 -15.52 0.33 3.92
CA MET A 107 -14.71 -0.88 3.95
C MET A 107 -14.82 -1.61 5.30
N ARG A 108 -15.15 -2.91 5.26
CA ARG A 108 -15.11 -3.78 6.45
C ARG A 108 -13.67 -4.09 6.80
N LEU A 109 -13.26 -3.70 8.00
CA LEU A 109 -11.92 -3.95 8.51
C LEU A 109 -11.88 -5.23 9.36
N PRO A 110 -10.86 -6.08 9.20
CA PRO A 110 -10.55 -7.12 10.20
C PRO A 110 -10.22 -6.52 11.57
N ARG A 111 -10.24 -7.35 12.62
CA ARG A 111 -9.96 -6.88 14.00
C ARG A 111 -8.52 -6.42 14.13
N GLU A 112 -7.62 -7.19 13.54
CA GLU A 112 -6.18 -6.99 13.50
C GLU A 112 -5.84 -5.64 12.87
N TRP A 113 -6.53 -5.27 11.79
CA TRP A 113 -6.33 -3.99 11.12
C TRP A 113 -6.81 -2.83 12.00
N ARG A 114 -7.99 -2.95 12.63
CA ARG A 114 -8.48 -1.92 13.57
C ARG A 114 -7.50 -1.71 14.72
N ASP A 115 -6.95 -2.79 15.27
CA ASP A 115 -6.01 -2.70 16.39
C ASP A 115 -4.68 -2.07 15.94
N ALA A 116 -4.19 -2.40 14.75
CA ALA A 116 -3.00 -1.76 14.18
C ALA A 116 -3.24 -0.28 13.85
N ILE A 117 -4.42 0.09 13.35
CA ILE A 117 -4.79 1.49 13.13
C ILE A 117 -4.83 2.26 14.44
N ARG A 118 -5.48 1.72 15.48
CA ARG A 118 -5.55 2.36 16.81
C ARG A 118 -4.19 2.57 17.46
N ARG A 119 -3.23 1.69 17.15
CA ARG A 119 -1.84 1.79 17.61
C ARG A 119 -0.98 2.73 16.75
N GLY A 120 -1.57 3.49 15.81
CA GLY A 120 -0.86 4.47 14.97
C GLY A 120 0.12 3.87 13.97
N ARG A 121 -0.08 2.60 13.59
CA ARG A 121 0.93 1.81 12.85
C ARG A 121 0.43 1.18 11.56
N LEU A 122 -0.87 1.27 11.29
CA LEU A 122 -1.47 0.91 10.02
C LEU A 122 -2.25 2.09 9.47
N LEU A 123 -1.99 2.42 8.21
CA LEU A 123 -2.76 3.39 7.44
C LEU A 123 -3.38 2.69 6.23
N ILE A 124 -4.68 2.89 6.02
CA ILE A 124 -5.33 2.53 4.76
C ILE A 124 -5.41 3.79 3.92
N LEU A 125 -4.88 3.73 2.70
CA LEU A 125 -4.73 4.86 1.80
C LEU A 125 -5.39 4.54 0.45
N SER A 126 -6.15 5.46 -0.12
CA SER A 126 -6.74 5.27 -1.44
C SER A 126 -6.70 6.58 -2.26
N PRO A 127 -6.18 6.55 -3.50
CA PRO A 127 -6.32 7.65 -4.45
C PRO A 127 -7.69 7.67 -5.17
N PHE A 128 -8.55 6.69 -4.89
CA PHE A 128 -9.82 6.48 -5.60
C PHE A 128 -11.02 7.08 -4.86
N ALA A 129 -12.02 7.52 -5.63
CA ALA A 129 -13.29 7.99 -5.12
C ALA A 129 -14.16 6.85 -4.53
N ASP A 130 -15.03 7.17 -3.57
CA ASP A 130 -15.89 6.18 -2.88
C ASP A 130 -16.83 5.41 -3.80
N ARG A 131 -17.16 5.96 -4.97
CA ARG A 131 -17.95 5.28 -6.00
C ARG A 131 -17.23 4.07 -6.62
N GLN A 132 -15.89 4.05 -6.59
CA GLN A 132 -15.07 2.97 -7.14
C GLN A 132 -14.98 1.81 -6.14
N ARG A 133 -16.07 1.07 -5.95
CA ARG A 133 -16.18 0.06 -4.87
C ARG A 133 -15.52 -1.29 -5.15
N ARG A 134 -15.24 -1.60 -6.42
CA ARG A 134 -14.69 -2.89 -6.87
C ARG A 134 -13.32 -2.69 -7.51
N ALA A 135 -12.36 -3.53 -7.12
CA ALA A 135 -11.05 -3.54 -7.76
C ALA A 135 -11.14 -4.07 -9.19
N THR A 136 -10.46 -3.39 -10.11
CA THR A 136 -10.32 -3.80 -11.52
C THR A 136 -8.85 -3.80 -11.93
N VAL A 137 -8.55 -4.36 -13.10
CA VAL A 137 -7.20 -4.33 -13.69
C VAL A 137 -6.71 -2.89 -13.87
N ALA A 138 -7.56 -2.00 -14.37
CA ALA A 138 -7.23 -0.59 -14.58
C ALA A 138 -6.92 0.12 -13.24
N LEU A 139 -7.76 -0.06 -12.23
CA LEU A 139 -7.53 0.53 -10.90
C LEU A 139 -6.30 -0.07 -10.22
N ALA A 140 -6.00 -1.35 -10.45
CA ALA A 140 -4.78 -1.97 -9.92
C ALA A 140 -3.52 -1.38 -10.56
N ALA A 141 -3.55 -1.12 -11.87
CA ALA A 141 -2.45 -0.45 -12.57
C ALA A 141 -2.26 1.00 -12.10
N GLU A 142 -3.35 1.75 -11.94
CA GLU A 142 -3.32 3.11 -11.39
C GLU A 142 -2.80 3.13 -9.95
N ARG A 143 -3.29 2.22 -9.11
CA ARG A 143 -2.79 2.03 -7.74
C ARG A 143 -1.30 1.71 -7.74
N ASN A 144 -0.83 0.86 -8.65
CA ASN A 144 0.59 0.51 -8.70
C ASN A 144 1.46 1.72 -9.01
N ARG A 145 1.06 2.55 -9.97
CA ARG A 145 1.75 3.81 -10.27
C ARG A 145 1.75 4.75 -9.07
N PHE A 146 0.62 4.89 -8.38
CA PHE A 146 0.52 5.71 -7.17
C PHE A 146 1.43 5.22 -6.05
N VAL A 147 1.45 3.90 -5.77
CA VAL A 147 2.34 3.33 -4.75
C VAL A 147 3.81 3.49 -5.15
N ALA A 148 4.16 3.31 -6.42
CA ALA A 148 5.53 3.47 -6.90
C ALA A 148 6.00 4.93 -6.83
N ALA A 149 5.11 5.89 -7.11
CA ALA A 149 5.38 7.31 -6.99
C ALA A 149 5.59 7.76 -5.53
N LEU A 150 4.93 7.09 -4.59
CA LEU A 150 5.02 7.39 -3.16
C LEU A 150 6.19 6.70 -2.46
N ALA A 151 6.59 5.51 -2.93
CA ALA A 151 7.65 4.73 -2.31
C ALA A 151 9.04 5.30 -2.60
N GLU A 152 9.90 5.32 -1.58
CA GLU A 152 11.32 5.67 -1.75
C GLU A 152 12.09 4.56 -2.46
N ARG A 153 11.74 3.31 -2.14
CA ARG A 153 12.33 2.11 -2.74
C ARG A 153 11.23 1.16 -3.15
N VAL A 154 11.44 0.44 -4.24
CA VAL A 154 10.48 -0.53 -4.76
C VAL A 154 11.07 -1.93 -4.72
N LEU A 155 10.34 -2.87 -4.12
CA LEU A 155 10.58 -4.30 -4.23
C LEU A 155 9.50 -4.93 -5.12
N ILE A 156 9.95 -5.46 -6.26
CA ILE A 156 9.13 -6.32 -7.11
C ILE A 156 9.50 -7.76 -6.80
N ALA A 157 8.68 -8.45 -6.00
CA ALA A 157 8.89 -9.86 -5.68
C ALA A 157 8.75 -10.73 -6.95
N HIS A 158 7.78 -10.40 -7.81
CA HIS A 158 7.60 -11.08 -9.09
C HIS A 158 6.88 -10.20 -10.13
N ALA A 159 7.46 -10.12 -11.34
CA ALA A 159 6.79 -9.63 -12.53
C ALA A 159 6.57 -10.79 -13.51
N ALA A 160 5.31 -11.19 -13.70
CA ALA A 160 4.96 -12.18 -14.70
C ALA A 160 4.96 -11.53 -16.10
N PRO A 161 5.40 -12.24 -17.16
CA PRO A 161 5.30 -11.74 -18.53
C PRO A 161 3.86 -11.31 -18.87
N GLY A 162 3.69 -10.12 -19.43
CA GLY A 162 2.37 -9.56 -19.77
C GLY A 162 1.53 -9.12 -18.57
N GLY A 163 2.12 -9.01 -17.38
CA GLY A 163 1.47 -8.51 -16.16
C GLY A 163 1.27 -6.99 -16.13
N ASN A 164 0.47 -6.53 -15.17
CA ASN A 164 0.23 -5.09 -14.93
C ASN A 164 1.31 -4.42 -14.06
N LEU A 165 2.36 -5.17 -13.70
CA LEU A 165 3.54 -4.61 -13.07
C LEU A 165 4.51 -4.28 -14.18
N MET A 166 4.83 -2.99 -14.30
CA MET A 166 5.91 -2.57 -15.18
C MET A 166 7.21 -3.03 -14.53
N ALA A 167 7.92 -3.92 -15.23
CA ALA A 167 9.28 -4.30 -14.93
C ALA A 167 10.24 -3.30 -15.56
#